data_AF-A0AAW1J6V7-F1
#
_entry.id   AF-A0AAW1J6V7-F1
#
_cell.length_a   1.000
_cell.length_b   1.000
_cell.length_c   1.000
_cell.angle_alpha   90.00
_cell.angle_beta   90.00
_cell.angle_gamma   90.00
#
_symmetry.space_group_name_H-M   'P 1'
#
loop_
_entity.id
_entity.type
_entity.pdbx_description
1 polymer ?
#
loop_
_entity_poly.entity_id
_entity_poly.type
_entity_poly.pdbx_seq_one_letter_code
_entity_poly.pdbx_strand_id
1 'polypeptide(L)'
;MSISLRKANTRLPPEVNRVLYVQNLPFNITSEEMYDIFGKYGAIRQIRVGTNKDTRGTAFVVYEDIYDAKTAVDHLSGFNVANRYLIVLYYQPTKMNKKFDHKKKEEEITKLKSNHELE
;
A
#
# COMPACT_ATOMS: atom_id res chain seq x y z
N MET A 1 40.18 11.79 -0.91
CA MET A 1 39.52 11.28 0.32
C MET A 1 38.02 11.36 0.11
N SER A 2 37.37 10.21 -0.09
CA SER A 2 35.93 10.12 -0.29
C SER A 2 35.21 10.39 1.02
N ILE A 3 34.42 11.46 1.05
CA ILE A 3 33.54 11.80 2.17
C ILE A 3 32.44 10.74 2.21
N SER A 4 32.59 9.77 3.11
CA SER A 4 31.51 8.86 3.47
C SER A 4 30.50 9.66 4.29
N LEU A 5 29.40 10.06 3.65
CA LEU A 5 28.24 10.67 4.32
C LEU A 5 27.75 9.70 5.39
N ARG A 6 28.06 10.03 6.64
CA ARG A 6 27.52 9.36 7.82
C ARG A 6 25.99 9.45 7.72
N LYS A 7 25.31 8.30 7.59
CA LYS A 7 23.85 8.18 7.72
C LYS A 7 23.45 8.90 9.02
N ALA A 8 22.93 10.13 8.88
CA ALA A 8 22.44 10.89 10.01
C ALA A 8 21.30 10.09 10.64
N ASN A 9 21.32 9.98 11.97
CA ASN A 9 20.35 9.28 12.78
C ASN A 9 19.05 10.11 12.87
N THR A 10 18.50 10.52 11.72
CA THR A 10 17.29 11.33 11.62
C THR A 10 16.12 10.40 11.87
N ARG A 11 15.57 10.46 13.09
CA ARG A 11 14.35 9.74 13.46
C ARG A 11 13.28 10.03 12.40
N LEU A 12 12.80 8.98 11.74
CA LEU A 12 11.76 9.10 10.73
C LEU A 12 10.46 9.59 11.38
N PRO A 13 9.63 10.37 10.66
CA PRO A 13 8.31 10.77 11.14
C PRO A 13 7.51 9.56 11.61
N PRO A 14 6.65 9.70 12.64
CA PRO A 14 5.85 8.59 13.17
C PRO A 14 4.87 8.00 12.14
N GLU A 15 4.66 8.70 11.03
CA GLU A 15 3.81 8.27 9.92
C GLU A 15 4.52 7.31 8.95
N VAL A 16 5.85 7.24 9.00
CA VAL A 16 6.65 6.36 8.12
C VAL A 16 6.56 4.93 8.62
N ASN A 17 6.28 4.01 7.70
CA ASN A 17 6.13 2.59 8.00
C ASN A 17 6.87 1.76 6.94
N ARG A 18 7.36 0.58 7.35
CA ARG A 18 7.93 -0.42 6.42
C ARG A 18 6.90 -0.98 5.45
N VAL A 19 5.63 -0.91 5.84
CA VAL A 19 4.51 -1.33 5.01
C VAL A 19 4.01 -0.14 4.21
N LEU A 20 3.98 -0.30 2.90
CA LEU A 20 3.40 0.64 1.95
C LEU A 20 2.08 0.12 1.43
N TYR A 21 1.15 1.04 1.22
CA TYR A 21 -0.12 0.82 0.57
C TYR A 21 -0.08 1.50 -0.81
N VAL A 22 -0.23 0.69 -1.84
CA VAL A 22 -0.16 1.10 -3.23
C VAL A 22 -1.57 1.08 -3.81
N GLN A 23 -1.95 2.14 -4.51
CA GLN A 23 -3.24 2.29 -5.18
C GLN A 23 -3.04 2.68 -6.64
N ASN A 24 -4.14 2.56 -7.40
CA ASN A 24 -4.20 2.87 -8.82
C ASN A 24 -3.28 1.99 -9.69
N LEU A 25 -3.00 0.77 -9.22
CA LEU A 25 -2.22 -0.19 -9.96
C LEU A 25 -3.00 -0.68 -11.19
N PRO A 26 -2.31 -1.00 -12.30
CA PRO A 26 -2.94 -1.64 -13.45
C PRO A 26 -3.53 -2.99 -13.02
N PHE A 27 -4.72 -3.33 -13.51
CA PHE A 27 -5.37 -4.61 -13.15
C PHE A 27 -4.62 -5.84 -13.67
N ASN A 28 -3.77 -5.66 -14.68
CA ASN A 28 -2.99 -6.72 -15.30
C ASN A 28 -1.56 -6.83 -14.73
N ILE A 29 -1.23 -6.08 -13.68
CA ILE A 29 0.12 -6.10 -13.11
C ILE A 29 0.42 -7.45 -12.46
N THR A 30 1.58 -7.99 -12.75
CA THR A 30 2.01 -9.27 -12.18
C THR A 30 2.78 -9.07 -10.88
N SER A 31 2.90 -10.12 -10.07
CA SER A 31 3.76 -10.10 -8.89
C SER A 31 5.21 -9.83 -9.26
N GLU A 32 5.69 -10.36 -10.39
CA GLU A 32 7.06 -10.16 -10.87
C GLU A 32 7.34 -8.69 -11.19
N GLU A 33 6.42 -8.01 -11.88
CA GLU A 33 6.53 -6.57 -12.13
C GLU A 33 6.55 -5.75 -10.83
N MET A 34 5.79 -6.16 -9.81
CA MET A 34 5.86 -5.51 -8.50
C MET A 34 7.23 -5.68 -7.86
N TYR A 35 7.82 -6.87 -7.93
CA TYR A 35 9.18 -7.08 -7.42
C TYR A 35 10.22 -6.29 -8.22
N ASP A 36 10.06 -6.13 -9.54
CA ASP A 36 10.98 -5.32 -10.35
C ASP A 36 10.89 -3.82 -10.04
N ILE A 37 9.67 -3.29 -9.88
CA ILE A 37 9.43 -1.87 -9.60
C ILE A 37 9.88 -1.53 -8.17
N PHE A 38 9.40 -2.27 -7.17
CA PHE A 38 9.65 -1.98 -5.76
C PHE A 38 11.01 -2.50 -5.30
N GLY A 39 11.52 -3.60 -5.87
CA GLY A 39 12.79 -4.21 -5.46
C GLY A 39 14.02 -3.35 -5.77
N LYS A 40 13.90 -2.38 -6.69
CA LYS A 40 14.95 -1.39 -6.99
C LYS A 40 15.30 -0.49 -5.81
N TYR A 41 14.40 -0.34 -4.85
CA TYR A 41 14.58 0.56 -3.70
C TYR A 41 15.04 -0.16 -2.44
N GLY A 42 14.92 -1.49 -2.39
CA GLY A 42 15.33 -2.26 -1.22
C GLY A 42 14.77 -3.68 -1.18
N ALA A 43 15.16 -4.41 -0.15
CA ALA A 43 14.73 -5.80 0.03
C ALA A 43 13.25 -5.86 0.45
N ILE A 44 12.46 -6.60 -0.33
CA ILE A 44 11.04 -6.79 -0.08
C ILE A 44 10.83 -8.06 0.73
N ARG A 45 10.17 -7.90 1.88
CA ARG A 45 9.75 -9.00 2.74
C ARG A 45 8.53 -9.72 2.19
N GLN A 46 7.53 -8.96 1.73
CA GLN A 46 6.28 -9.53 1.23
C GLN A 46 5.52 -8.53 0.34
N ILE A 47 4.91 -9.02 -0.73
CA ILE A 47 3.92 -8.28 -1.52
C ILE A 47 2.57 -8.99 -1.44
N ARG A 48 1.49 -8.25 -1.20
CA ARG A 48 0.11 -8.74 -1.26
C ARG A 48 -0.70 -7.87 -2.20
N VAL A 49 -1.07 -8.42 -3.34
CA VAL A 49 -1.92 -7.74 -4.32
C VAL A 49 -3.39 -8.05 -4.01
N GLY A 50 -4.24 -7.03 -4.03
CA GLY A 50 -5.68 -7.19 -3.89
C GLY A 50 -6.29 -7.83 -5.13
N THR A 51 -6.86 -9.02 -4.98
CA THR A 51 -7.50 -9.78 -6.07
C THR A 51 -9.02 -9.66 -6.09
N ASN A 52 -9.63 -9.22 -4.98
CA ASN A 52 -11.08 -9.08 -4.88
C ASN A 52 -11.58 -7.87 -5.68
N LYS A 53 -12.86 -7.90 -6.09
CA LYS A 53 -13.49 -6.83 -6.87
C LYS A 53 -13.34 -5.45 -6.22
N ASP A 54 -13.37 -5.40 -4.90
CA ASP A 54 -13.22 -4.19 -4.08
C ASP A 54 -11.78 -3.75 -3.81
N THR A 55 -10.81 -4.67 -3.92
CA THR A 55 -9.39 -4.41 -3.62
C THR A 55 -8.51 -4.46 -4.86
N ARG A 56 -9.09 -4.74 -6.03
CA ARG A 56 -8.38 -4.81 -7.31
C ARG A 56 -7.70 -3.47 -7.62
N GLY A 57 -6.45 -3.51 -8.04
CA GLY A 57 -5.66 -2.29 -8.28
C GLY A 57 -5.07 -1.68 -7.01
N THR A 58 -5.11 -2.40 -5.89
CA THR A 58 -4.42 -2.05 -4.65
C THR A 58 -3.42 -3.14 -4.28
N ALA A 59 -2.34 -2.79 -3.60
CA ALA A 59 -1.38 -3.75 -3.06
C ALA A 59 -0.76 -3.25 -1.76
N PHE A 60 -0.29 -4.19 -0.96
CA PHE A 60 0.56 -3.94 0.20
C PHE A 60 1.96 -4.44 -0.10
N VAL A 61 2.95 -3.58 0.07
CA VAL A 61 4.38 -3.92 -0.08
C VAL A 61 5.03 -3.76 1.28
N VAL A 62 5.68 -4.80 1.76
CA VAL A 62 6.39 -4.80 3.04
C VAL A 62 7.88 -4.86 2.74
N TYR A 63 8.61 -3.81 3.09
CA TYR A 63 10.07 -3.82 3.04
C TYR A 63 10.68 -4.40 4.31
N GLU A 64 11.91 -4.90 4.20
CA GLU A 64 12.71 -5.30 5.36
C GLU A 64 13.12 -4.08 6.18
N ASP A 65 13.56 -3.01 5.49
CA ASP A 65 14.03 -1.77 6.09
C ASP A 65 13.05 -0.60 5.88
N ILE A 66 12.98 0.30 6.87
CA ILE A 66 12.07 1.44 6.87
C ILE A 66 12.55 2.60 5.99
N TYR A 67 13.86 2.76 5.82
CA TYR A 67 14.46 3.76 4.95
C TYR A 67 14.26 3.40 3.48
N ASP A 68 14.29 2.12 3.14
CA ASP A 68 13.98 1.60 1.80
C ASP A 68 12.52 1.93 1.43
N ALA A 69 11.59 1.64 2.36
CA ALA A 69 10.18 2.00 2.20
C ALA A 69 9.99 3.51 2.00
N LYS A 70 10.72 4.34 2.74
CA LYS A 70 10.68 5.80 2.56
C LYS A 70 11.14 6.22 1.17
N THR A 71 12.25 5.65 0.71
CA THR A 71 12.82 5.97 -0.60
C THR A 71 11.87 5.55 -1.71
N ALA A 72 11.24 4.39 -1.57
CA ALA A 72 10.23 3.90 -2.50
C ALA A 72 9.01 4.83 -2.58
N VAL A 73 8.49 5.34 -1.45
CA VAL A 73 7.36 6.30 -1.46
C VAL A 73 7.72 7.57 -2.21
N ASP A 74 8.91 8.12 -1.95
CA ASP A 74 9.36 9.39 -2.52
C ASP A 74 9.47 9.34 -4.05
N HIS A 75 9.93 8.21 -4.59
CA HIS A 75 10.19 8.04 -6.03
C HIS A 75 9.04 7.38 -6.80
N LEU A 76 8.27 6.48 -6.17
CA LEU A 76 7.19 5.74 -6.83
C LEU A 76 5.83 6.44 -6.75
N SER A 77 5.65 7.39 -5.83
CA SER A 77 4.44 8.20 -5.81
C SER A 77 4.38 9.08 -7.06
N GLY A 78 3.34 8.90 -7.87
CA GLY A 78 3.22 9.56 -9.17
C GLY A 78 4.00 8.88 -10.31
N PHE A 79 4.56 7.68 -10.10
CA PHE A 79 5.21 6.94 -11.18
C PHE A 79 4.17 6.40 -12.17
N ASN A 80 4.39 6.57 -13.46
CA ASN A 80 3.45 6.12 -14.50
C ASN A 80 3.73 4.66 -14.87
N VAL A 81 2.76 3.78 -14.62
CA VAL A 81 2.77 2.38 -15.05
C VAL A 81 1.53 2.11 -15.89
N ALA A 82 1.74 1.77 -17.16
CA ALA A 82 0.67 1.47 -18.12
C ALA A 82 -0.42 2.56 -18.19
N ASN A 83 0.00 3.83 -18.34
CA ASN A 83 -0.86 5.02 -18.34
C ASN A 83 -1.63 5.26 -17.03
N ARG A 84 -1.16 4.71 -15.91
CA ARG A 84 -1.72 4.97 -14.59
C ARG A 84 -0.64 5.46 -13.64
N TYR A 85 -0.90 6.60 -13.01
CA TYR A 85 -0.02 7.15 -11.99
C TYR A 85 -0.23 6.42 -10.66
N LEU A 86 0.81 5.77 -10.17
CA LEU A 86 0.75 5.04 -8.93
C LEU A 86 0.61 5.99 -7.75
N ILE A 87 -0.19 5.57 -6.76
CA ILE A 87 -0.32 6.29 -5.50
C ILE A 87 0.27 5.41 -4.42
N VAL A 88 1.40 5.82 -3.85
CA VAL A 88 2.12 5.07 -2.81
C VAL A 88 2.03 5.82 -1.49
N LEU A 89 1.45 5.18 -0.48
CA LEU A 89 1.22 5.76 0.84
C LEU A 89 1.82 4.85 1.91
N TYR A 90 2.21 5.42 3.05
CA TYR A 90 2.55 4.60 4.21
C TYR A 90 1.31 3.93 4.79
N TYR A 91 1.46 2.69 5.26
CA TYR A 91 0.38 1.99 5.95
C TYR A 91 0.09 2.64 7.31
N GLN A 92 -1.12 3.19 7.43
CA GLN A 92 -1.62 3.77 8.68
C GLN A 92 -2.79 2.92 9.22
N PRO A 93 -2.55 2.03 10.21
CA PRO A 93 -3.57 1.10 10.72
C PRO A 93 -4.78 1.83 11.33
N THR A 94 -4.56 2.97 12.00
CA THR A 94 -5.61 3.79 12.62
C THR A 94 -6.57 4.43 11.62
N LYS A 95 -6.13 4.73 10.40
CA LYS A 95 -7.00 5.27 9.34
C LYS A 95 -7.64 4.17 8.50
N MET A 96 -6.96 3.03 8.31
CA MET A 96 -7.46 1.90 7.52
C MET A 96 -8.57 1.12 8.25
N ASN A 97 -8.42 0.86 9.57
CA ASN A 97 -9.43 0.13 10.36
C ASN A 97 -10.80 0.83 10.32
N LYS A 98 -10.84 2.17 10.44
CA LYS A 98 -12.10 2.92 10.37
C LYS A 98 -12.88 2.69 9.07
N LYS A 99 -12.19 2.57 7.93
CA LYS A 99 -12.84 2.30 6.63
C LYS A 99 -13.29 0.85 6.49
N PHE A 100 -12.50 -0.11 6.98
CA PHE A 100 -12.86 -1.53 6.93
C PHE A 100 -14.04 -1.85 7.86
N ASP A 101 -14.04 -1.30 9.07
CA ASP A 101 -15.16 -1.42 10.02
C ASP A 101 -16.45 -0.82 9.45
N HIS A 102 -16.40 0.38 8.86
CA HIS A 102 -17.58 1.00 8.25
C HIS A 102 -18.17 0.14 7.12
N LYS A 103 -17.32 -0.33 6.20
CA LYS A 103 -17.78 -1.13 5.06
C LYS A 103 -18.41 -2.45 5.49
N LYS A 104 -17.79 -3.15 6.45
CA LYS A 104 -18.32 -4.41 6.99
C LYS A 104 -19.65 -4.20 7.72
N LYS A 105 -19.80 -3.07 8.43
CA LYS A 105 -21.01 -2.72 9.18
C LYS A 105 -22.17 -2.32 8.25
N GLU A 106 -21.88 -1.60 7.16
CA GLU A 106 -22.89 -1.26 6.13
C GLU A 106 -23.42 -2.49 5.37
N GLU A 107 -22.55 -3.46 5.05
CA GLU A 107 -22.97 -4.71 4.42
C GLU A 107 -23.86 -5.58 5.34
N GLU A 108 -23.57 -5.58 6.64
CA GLU A 108 -24.36 -6.30 7.64
C GLU A 108 -25.74 -5.65 7.85
N ILE A 109 -25.80 -4.31 7.91
CA ILE A 109 -27.06 -3.56 8.02
C ILE A 109 -27.93 -3.74 6.76
N THR A 110 -27.32 -3.72 5.57
CA THR A 110 -28.04 -3.96 4.31
C THR A 110 -28.64 -5.37 4.27
N LYS A 111 -27.91 -6.39 4.73
CA LYS A 111 -28.40 -7.76 4.81
C LYS A 111 -29.51 -7.94 5.85
N LEU A 112 -29.44 -7.25 6.99
CA LEU A 112 -30.50 -7.32 8.01
C LEU A 112 -31.80 -6.66 7.53
N LYS A 113 -31.72 -5.53 6.81
CA LYS A 113 -32.91 -4.84 6.27
C LYS A 113 -33.62 -5.67 5.21
N SER A 114 -32.87 -6.28 4.28
CA SER A 114 -33.45 -7.16 3.27
C SER A 114 -34.15 -8.41 3.84
N ASN A 115 -33.76 -8.85 5.04
CA ASN A 115 -34.35 -10.02 5.68
C ASN A 115 -35.61 -9.70 6.51
N HIS A 116 -35.97 -8.41 6.63
CA HIS A 116 -37.08 -7.93 7.46
C HIS A 116 -38.15 -7.15 6.65
N GLU A 117 -38.02 -7.09 5.31
CA GLU A 117 -38.94 -6.41 4.39
C GLU A 117 -39.75 -7.39 3.49
N LEU A 118 -39.92 -8.65 3.90
CA LEU A 118 -40.81 -9.63 3.26
C LEU A 118 -41.88 -10.14 4.23
N GLU A 119 -42.70 -9.23 4.77
CA GLU A 119 -44.03 -9.53 5.31
C GLU A 119 -45.06 -8.54 4.76
#